data_AF-A0A4Y2KK15-F1
#
_entry.id   AF-A0A4Y2KK15-F1
#
_cell.length_a   1.000
_cell.length_b   1.000
_cell.length_c   1.000
_cell.angle_alpha   90.00
_cell.angle_beta   90.00
_cell.angle_gamma   90.00
#
_symmetry.space_group_name_H-M   'P 1'
#
loop_
_entity.id
_entity.type
_entity.pdbx_description
1 polymer ?
#
loop_
_entity_poly.entity_id
_entity_poly.type
_entity_poly.pdbx_seq_one_letter_code
_entity_poly.pdbx_strand_id
1 'polypeptide(L)'
;MVRKSYKRIPVVDRRGEPNCCYTIESLVGQPNAEEELYPNTFIIELGINTQVEDYVHHSFPVMIQVKVHDRRAMVNPFSGGYSMEGGMQYNAYVSMQTRELLPSPYDTHCLDYLEIWKRNNGTGPLSHKMCVEYCQLNKLLEMGKCIDKNVDYPHEFQLCTKNQRTLTSDIVKNCTLKCRDACYEHFYDVRYEKIGILDRFCNGTDEWCRRSRIRLTIVLNNFRLTRFVYQPKFASVELFSYIGGYMGMWLGLSLVSLFDLFETICYLLFYPIGRMKVKTSKNSVKPAPVLQENYTLGTIY
;
A
#
# COMPACT_ATOMS: atom_id res chain seq x y z
N MET A 1 1.00 20.21 -28.50
CA MET A 1 0.53 20.09 -27.10
C MET A 1 -0.22 18.76 -27.02
N VAL A 2 0.29 17.78 -26.29
CA VAL A 2 -0.37 16.46 -26.18
C VAL A 2 -1.48 16.57 -25.14
N ARG A 3 -2.73 16.31 -25.55
CA ARG A 3 -3.87 16.30 -24.63
C ARG A 3 -3.80 15.04 -23.77
N LYS A 4 -3.47 15.18 -22.49
CA LYS A 4 -3.46 14.06 -21.54
C LYS A 4 -4.88 13.72 -21.09
N SER A 5 -5.13 12.45 -20.78
CA SER A 5 -6.41 11.99 -20.25
C SER A 5 -6.64 12.53 -18.84
N TYR A 6 -7.90 12.86 -18.53
CA TYR A 6 -8.31 13.27 -17.21
C TYR A 6 -9.54 12.46 -16.76
N LYS A 7 -9.69 12.30 -15.44
CA LYS A 7 -10.83 11.63 -14.82
C LYS A 7 -11.57 12.62 -13.93
N ARG A 8 -12.89 12.66 -14.05
CA ARG A 8 -13.76 13.45 -13.17
C ARG A 8 -13.90 12.73 -11.83
N ILE A 9 -13.74 13.47 -10.74
CA ILE A 9 -13.84 12.97 -9.37
C ILE A 9 -14.79 13.89 -8.59
N PRO A 10 -15.97 13.39 -8.17
CA PRO A 10 -16.87 14.14 -7.31
C PRO A 10 -16.35 14.13 -5.87
N VAL A 11 -16.34 15.31 -5.26
CA VAL A 11 -15.83 15.54 -3.90
C VAL A 11 -16.72 16.51 -3.16
N VAL A 12 -16.57 16.59 -1.83
CA VAL A 12 -17.21 17.62 -1.01
C VAL A 12 -16.19 18.66 -0.58
N ASP A 13 -16.55 19.94 -0.54
CA ASP A 13 -15.65 20.95 0.01
C ASP A 13 -15.66 20.96 1.55
N ARG A 14 -14.92 21.89 2.16
CA ARG A 14 -14.86 22.06 3.62
C ARG A 14 -16.20 22.45 4.26
N ARG A 15 -17.15 22.95 3.47
CA ARG A 15 -18.50 23.31 3.92
C ARG A 15 -19.47 22.14 3.76
N GLY A 16 -19.07 21.08 3.05
CA GLY A 16 -19.90 19.93 2.71
C GLY A 16 -20.67 20.10 1.41
N GLU A 17 -20.30 21.07 0.58
CA GLU A 17 -20.98 21.31 -0.69
C GLU A 17 -20.35 20.46 -1.80
N PRO A 18 -21.17 19.86 -2.68
CA PRO A 18 -20.69 19.00 -3.74
C PRO A 18 -19.91 19.79 -4.79
N ASN A 19 -18.75 19.28 -5.16
CA ASN A 19 -17.84 19.86 -6.14
C ASN A 19 -17.37 18.78 -7.12
N CYS A 20 -16.95 19.21 -8.32
CA CYS A 20 -16.37 18.33 -9.33
C CYS A 20 -14.91 18.68 -9.53
N CYS A 21 -14.02 17.74 -9.25
CA CYS A 21 -12.59 17.86 -9.50
C CYS A 21 -12.16 17.01 -10.69
N TYR A 22 -10.97 17.29 -11.20
CA TYR A 22 -10.37 16.57 -12.31
C TYR A 22 -8.97 16.13 -11.94
N THR A 23 -8.67 14.84 -12.14
CA THR A 23 -7.34 14.28 -11.97
C THR A 23 -6.74 13.97 -13.34
N ILE A 24 -5.56 14.52 -13.59
CA ILE A 24 -4.81 14.30 -14.83
C ILE A 24 -3.98 13.01 -14.66
N GLU A 25 -3.93 12.16 -15.70
CA GLU A 25 -3.12 10.92 -15.71
C GLU A 25 -3.46 9.91 -14.60
N SER A 26 -4.71 9.87 -14.17
CA SER A 26 -5.18 8.91 -13.16
C SER A 26 -5.08 7.46 -13.65
N LEU A 27 -4.57 6.58 -12.79
CA LEU A 27 -4.51 5.12 -12.98
C LEU A 27 -5.63 4.39 -12.20
N VAL A 28 -6.60 5.12 -11.65
CA VAL A 28 -7.73 4.53 -10.92
C VAL A 28 -8.60 3.72 -11.88
N GLY A 29 -8.78 2.43 -11.58
CA GLY A 29 -9.47 1.45 -12.42
C GLY A 29 -8.54 0.73 -13.41
N GLN A 30 -7.22 0.93 -13.31
CA GLN A 30 -6.22 0.32 -14.20
C GLN A 30 -5.19 -0.47 -13.39
N PRO A 31 -5.55 -1.66 -12.87
CA PRO A 31 -4.71 -2.44 -11.96
C PRO A 31 -3.38 -2.89 -12.58
N ASN A 32 -3.37 -3.07 -13.91
CA ASN A 32 -2.24 -3.59 -14.67
C ASN A 32 -1.49 -2.49 -15.45
N ALA A 33 -1.79 -1.21 -15.19
CA ALA A 33 -1.06 -0.13 -15.84
C ALA A 33 0.39 -0.10 -15.36
N GLU A 34 1.32 -0.05 -16.31
CA GLU A 34 2.75 0.09 -16.03
C GLU A 34 3.07 1.50 -15.55
N GLU A 35 4.09 1.62 -14.68
CA GLU A 35 4.58 2.92 -14.25
C GLU A 35 5.39 3.57 -15.37
N GLU A 36 4.97 4.76 -15.79
CA GLU A 36 5.74 5.56 -16.73
C GLU A 36 7.00 6.11 -16.04
N LEU A 37 8.15 5.87 -16.67
CA LEU A 37 9.43 6.39 -16.19
C LEU A 37 9.64 7.80 -16.74
N TYR A 38 9.84 8.74 -15.83
CA TYR A 38 10.17 10.13 -16.15
C TYR A 38 11.63 10.42 -15.84
N PRO A 39 12.28 11.35 -16.57
CA PRO A 39 13.62 11.79 -16.22
C PRO A 39 13.63 12.44 -14.83
N ASN A 40 14.76 12.38 -14.13
CA ASN A 40 14.89 12.95 -12.78
C ASN A 40 14.57 14.45 -12.70
N THR A 41 14.69 15.15 -13.83
CA THR A 41 14.28 16.55 -13.95
C THR A 41 13.27 16.70 -15.07
N PHE A 42 12.06 17.15 -14.75
CA PHE A 42 11.05 17.51 -15.74
C PHE A 42 10.09 18.58 -15.24
N ILE A 43 9.43 19.22 -16.19
CA ILE A 43 8.52 20.34 -15.94
C ILE A 43 7.18 20.02 -16.61
N ILE A 44 6.09 20.20 -15.86
CA ILE A 44 4.73 20.16 -16.39
C ILE A 44 4.18 21.59 -16.34
N GLU A 45 3.75 22.11 -17.48
CA GLU A 45 3.06 23.39 -17.55
C GLU A 45 1.56 23.18 -17.75
N LEU A 46 0.76 23.74 -16.83
CA LEU A 46 -0.69 23.71 -16.87
C LEU A 46 -1.21 25.14 -17.02
N GLY A 47 -1.96 25.38 -18.09
CA GLY A 47 -2.77 26.57 -18.27
C GLY A 47 -4.22 26.26 -17.90
N ILE A 48 -4.71 26.84 -16.81
CA ILE A 48 -6.04 26.57 -16.28
C ILE A 48 -6.92 27.79 -16.54
N ASN A 49 -8.08 27.60 -17.17
CA ASN A 49 -9.11 28.62 -17.29
C ASN A 49 -10.02 28.51 -16.06
N THR A 50 -10.19 29.61 -15.32
CA THR A 50 -11.03 29.67 -14.12
C THR A 50 -12.50 29.86 -14.43
N GLN A 51 -12.87 30.21 -15.67
CA GLN A 51 -14.25 30.48 -16.10
C GLN A 51 -14.93 31.50 -15.18
N VAL A 52 -14.32 32.68 -15.10
CA VAL A 52 -14.73 33.72 -14.15
C VAL A 52 -16.19 34.12 -14.36
N GLU A 53 -16.66 34.10 -15.60
CA GLU A 53 -18.03 34.35 -16.02
C GLU A 53 -19.09 33.45 -15.33
N ASP A 54 -18.70 32.27 -14.85
CA ASP A 54 -19.62 31.32 -14.21
C ASP A 54 -19.78 31.58 -12.69
N TYR A 55 -19.05 32.55 -12.12
CA TYR A 55 -19.13 32.88 -10.70
C TYR A 55 -20.37 33.73 -10.39
N VAL A 56 -21.23 33.23 -9.50
CA VAL A 56 -22.50 33.87 -9.12
C VAL A 56 -22.30 35.23 -8.44
N HIS A 57 -21.25 35.39 -7.64
CA HIS A 57 -20.98 36.63 -6.92
C HIS A 57 -19.62 37.21 -7.30
N HIS A 58 -19.65 38.41 -7.87
CA HIS A 58 -18.47 39.13 -8.33
C HIS A 58 -17.50 39.54 -7.21
N SER A 59 -17.94 39.52 -5.95
CA SER A 59 -17.11 39.86 -4.79
C SER A 59 -16.27 38.69 -4.26
N PHE A 60 -16.54 37.45 -4.69
CA PHE A 60 -15.75 36.32 -4.22
C PHE A 60 -14.43 36.20 -4.98
N PRO A 61 -13.32 35.91 -4.28
CA PRO A 61 -12.05 35.67 -4.94
C PRO A 61 -12.13 34.41 -5.80
N VAL A 62 -11.65 34.54 -7.03
CA VAL A 62 -11.56 33.45 -8.00
C VAL A 62 -10.42 32.54 -7.57
N MET A 63 -10.74 31.35 -7.10
CA MET A 63 -9.76 30.42 -6.56
C MET A 63 -9.96 29.01 -7.08
N ILE A 64 -8.85 28.29 -7.26
CA ILE A 64 -8.83 26.86 -7.60
C ILE A 64 -8.03 26.12 -6.54
N GLN A 65 -8.55 24.96 -6.09
CA GLN A 65 -7.80 24.05 -5.23
C GLN A 65 -7.04 23.04 -6.07
N VAL A 66 -5.75 22.88 -5.78
CA VAL A 66 -4.89 21.87 -6.43
C VAL A 66 -4.23 20.98 -5.39
N LYS A 67 -4.03 19.71 -5.73
CA LYS A 67 -3.29 18.77 -4.90
C LYS A 67 -2.52 17.82 -5.79
N VAL A 68 -1.22 17.68 -5.54
CA VAL A 68 -0.38 16.66 -6.16
C VAL A 68 -0.47 15.40 -5.31
N HIS A 69 -0.69 14.26 -5.95
CA HIS A 69 -0.87 12.98 -5.28
C HIS A 69 -0.48 11.81 -6.19
N ASP A 70 -0.46 10.61 -5.62
CA ASP A 70 -0.22 9.35 -6.35
C ASP A 70 -1.29 9.15 -7.43
N ARG A 71 -0.89 8.77 -8.66
CA ARG A 71 -1.77 8.54 -9.81
C ARG A 71 -2.87 7.49 -9.54
N ARG A 72 -2.63 6.55 -8.62
CA ARG A 72 -3.56 5.47 -8.24
C ARG A 72 -4.57 5.92 -7.18
N ALA A 73 -4.32 7.04 -6.50
CA ALA A 73 -5.18 7.55 -5.43
C ALA A 73 -6.27 8.48 -5.97
N MET A 74 -7.45 8.41 -5.34
CA MET A 74 -8.48 9.45 -5.46
C MET A 74 -8.37 10.35 -4.23
N VAL A 75 -8.19 11.66 -4.44
CA VAL A 75 -8.01 12.60 -3.33
C VAL A 75 -8.98 13.76 -3.45
N ASN A 76 -9.40 14.26 -2.30
CA ASN A 76 -10.09 15.52 -2.20
C ASN A 76 -9.08 16.68 -2.07
N PRO A 77 -8.99 17.61 -3.04
CA PRO A 77 -8.07 18.75 -2.94
C PRO A 77 -8.52 19.78 -1.88
N PHE A 78 -9.77 19.78 -1.43
CA PHE A 78 -10.21 20.65 -0.33
C PHE A 78 -9.65 20.21 1.03
N SER A 79 -9.28 18.93 1.15
CA SER A 79 -8.66 18.28 2.31
C SER A 79 -7.13 18.24 2.19
N GLY A 80 -6.52 19.42 2.36
CA GLY A 80 -5.06 19.60 2.37
C GLY A 80 -4.43 19.86 1.00
N GLY A 81 -5.18 20.36 0.03
CA GLY A 81 -4.62 20.97 -1.18
C GLY A 81 -4.22 22.43 -0.96
N TYR A 82 -3.69 23.04 -2.02
CA TYR A 82 -3.27 24.43 -2.07
C TYR A 82 -4.27 25.28 -2.86
N SER A 83 -4.59 26.46 -2.32
CA SER A 83 -5.52 27.41 -2.95
C SER A 83 -4.75 28.39 -3.83
N MET A 84 -5.01 28.35 -5.13
CA MET A 84 -4.43 29.27 -6.11
C MET A 84 -5.43 30.35 -6.47
N GLU A 85 -4.96 31.60 -6.59
CA GLU A 85 -5.76 32.74 -7.04
C GLU A 85 -5.74 32.85 -8.57
N GLY A 86 -6.88 33.22 -9.13
CA GLY A 86 -7.02 33.55 -10.55
C GLY A 86 -6.12 34.70 -10.96
N GLY A 87 -5.52 34.62 -12.15
CA GLY A 87 -4.67 35.65 -12.72
C GLY A 87 -3.20 35.60 -12.32
N MET A 88 -2.79 34.53 -11.64
CA MET A 88 -1.45 34.40 -11.08
C MET A 88 -0.69 33.25 -11.74
N GLN A 89 0.63 33.38 -11.71
CA GLN A 89 1.57 32.33 -12.06
C GLN A 89 2.15 31.70 -10.79
N TYR A 90 2.20 30.37 -10.77
CA TYR A 90 2.71 29.58 -9.66
C TYR A 90 3.76 28.58 -10.13
N ASN A 91 4.79 28.40 -9.31
CA ASN A 91 5.69 27.25 -9.41
C ASN A 91 5.38 26.29 -8.25
N ALA A 92 5.23 25.01 -8.55
CA ALA A 92 5.06 23.95 -7.57
C ALA A 92 6.27 23.02 -7.62
N TYR A 93 7.15 23.10 -6.63
CA TYR A 93 8.33 22.24 -6.53
C TYR A 93 7.98 20.97 -5.78
N VAL A 94 8.09 19.83 -6.45
CA VAL A 94 7.65 18.54 -5.91
C VAL A 94 8.86 17.72 -5.44
N SER A 95 8.74 17.16 -4.24
CA SER A 95 9.63 16.15 -3.70
C SER A 95 8.81 14.97 -3.17
N MET A 96 9.42 13.77 -3.13
CA MET A 96 8.72 12.56 -2.70
C MET A 96 9.46 11.88 -1.56
N GLN A 97 8.70 11.46 -0.57
CA GLN A 97 9.15 10.61 0.51
C GLN A 97 8.38 9.30 0.47
N THR A 98 9.04 8.21 0.82
CA THR A 98 8.42 6.89 0.87
C THR A 98 8.69 6.25 2.21
N ARG A 99 7.67 5.58 2.72
CA ARG A 99 7.76 4.83 3.97
C ARG A 99 7.41 3.37 3.69
N GLU A 100 8.34 2.49 4.06
CA GLU A 100 8.21 1.05 3.89
C GLU A 100 8.21 0.40 5.27
N LEU A 101 7.04 -0.07 5.71
CA LEU A 101 6.84 -0.80 6.96
C LEU A 101 6.94 -2.30 6.73
N LEU A 102 7.23 -3.03 7.79
CA LEU A 102 7.32 -4.48 7.72
C LEU A 102 5.95 -5.15 7.91
N PRO A 103 5.58 -6.16 7.10
CA PRO A 103 4.33 -6.89 7.29
C PRO A 103 4.39 -7.79 8.54
N SER A 104 3.30 -8.48 8.86
CA SER A 104 3.33 -9.54 9.88
C SER A 104 4.43 -10.57 9.54
N PRO A 105 5.23 -11.05 10.50
CA PRO A 105 5.02 -11.09 11.97
C PRO A 105 5.56 -9.89 12.77
N TYR A 106 6.06 -8.84 12.12
CA TYR A 106 6.61 -7.67 12.83
C TYR A 106 5.53 -6.78 13.46
N ASP A 107 5.89 -6.08 14.53
CA ASP A 107 4.99 -5.23 15.35
C ASP A 107 4.24 -4.16 14.55
N THR A 108 4.82 -3.74 13.42
CA THR A 108 4.18 -2.80 12.48
C THR A 108 2.87 -3.33 11.92
N HIS A 109 2.71 -4.67 11.82
CA HIS A 109 1.48 -5.36 11.39
C HIS A 109 0.78 -4.71 10.17
N CYS A 110 1.56 -4.14 9.25
CA CYS A 110 1.04 -3.28 8.19
C CYS A 110 0.18 -4.07 7.18
N LEU A 111 -0.62 -3.34 6.41
CA LEU A 111 -1.45 -3.88 5.34
C LEU A 111 -0.95 -3.42 3.98
N ASP A 112 -0.83 -4.35 3.04
CA ASP A 112 -0.52 -4.04 1.65
C ASP A 112 -1.80 -3.59 0.91
N TYR A 113 -2.06 -2.29 0.97
CA TYR A 113 -3.19 -1.69 0.27
C TYR A 113 -3.04 -1.74 -1.26
N LEU A 114 -1.82 -1.76 -1.79
CA LEU A 114 -1.60 -1.78 -3.23
C LEU A 114 -2.02 -3.14 -3.81
N GLU A 115 -1.69 -4.23 -3.13
CA GLU A 115 -2.16 -5.57 -3.49
C GLU A 115 -3.69 -5.69 -3.43
N ILE A 116 -4.32 -5.13 -2.40
CA ILE A 116 -5.79 -5.09 -2.28
C ILE A 116 -6.40 -4.26 -3.41
N TRP A 117 -5.82 -3.10 -3.72
CA TRP A 117 -6.27 -2.21 -4.78
C TRP A 117 -6.21 -2.90 -6.15
N LYS A 118 -5.11 -3.61 -6.44
CA LYS A 118 -4.96 -4.42 -7.67
C LYS A 118 -6.03 -5.51 -7.75
N ARG A 119 -6.23 -6.25 -6.65
CA ARG A 119 -7.26 -7.31 -6.55
C ARG A 119 -8.67 -6.77 -6.77
N ASN A 120 -8.92 -5.52 -6.37
CA ASN A 120 -10.19 -4.83 -6.55
C ASN A 120 -10.26 -4.05 -7.88
N ASN A 121 -9.65 -4.57 -8.94
CA ASN A 121 -9.65 -3.96 -10.28
C ASN A 121 -9.18 -2.49 -10.30
N GLY A 122 -8.20 -2.15 -9.47
CA GLY A 122 -7.63 -0.80 -9.41
C GLY A 122 -8.50 0.20 -8.65
N THR A 123 -9.24 -0.25 -7.63
CA THR A 123 -10.11 0.60 -6.82
C THR A 123 -9.92 0.38 -5.32
N GLY A 124 -10.30 1.37 -4.52
CA GLY A 124 -10.22 1.33 -3.05
C GLY A 124 -9.13 2.22 -2.46
N PRO A 125 -8.93 2.12 -1.13
CA PRO A 125 -7.97 2.95 -0.40
C PRO A 125 -6.53 2.50 -0.60
N LEU A 126 -5.59 3.46 -0.57
CA LEU A 126 -4.15 3.21 -0.68
C LEU A 126 -3.35 3.60 0.58
N SER A 127 -4.02 4.17 1.58
CA SER A 127 -3.40 4.58 2.83
C SER A 127 -4.35 4.35 4.00
N HIS A 128 -3.81 4.40 5.22
CA HIS A 128 -4.60 4.31 6.45
C HIS A 128 -5.73 5.36 6.47
N LYS A 129 -5.42 6.63 6.17
CA LYS A 129 -6.43 7.70 6.13
C LYS A 129 -7.53 7.39 5.10
N MET A 130 -7.14 6.98 3.89
CA MET A 130 -8.12 6.63 2.86
C MET A 130 -8.98 5.42 3.27
N CYS A 131 -8.41 4.45 3.98
CA CYS A 131 -9.14 3.28 4.48
C CYS A 131 -10.21 3.70 5.48
N VAL A 132 -9.88 4.60 6.41
CA VAL A 132 -10.83 5.07 7.42
C VAL A 132 -12.00 5.80 6.75
N GLU A 133 -11.72 6.72 5.83
CA GLU A 133 -12.77 7.45 5.08
C GLU A 133 -13.62 6.50 4.22
N TYR A 134 -12.99 5.55 3.52
CA TYR A 134 -13.69 4.53 2.73
C TYR A 134 -14.55 3.62 3.60
N CYS A 135 -14.08 3.26 4.79
CA CYS A 135 -14.84 2.47 5.75
C CYS A 135 -16.07 3.23 6.25
N GLN A 136 -15.91 4.52 6.59
CA GLN A 136 -17.02 5.36 7.02
C GLN A 136 -18.08 5.46 5.93
N LEU A 137 -17.66 5.73 4.69
CA LEU A 137 -18.55 5.76 3.52
C LEU A 137 -19.35 4.46 3.39
N ASN A 138 -18.67 3.32 3.34
CA ASN A 138 -19.32 2.02 3.18
C ASN A 138 -20.25 1.68 4.35
N LYS A 139 -19.88 2.02 5.58
CA LYS A 139 -20.75 1.80 6.74
C LYS A 139 -22.04 2.62 6.67
N LEU A 140 -21.96 3.87 6.22
CA LEU A 140 -23.16 4.68 6.03
C LEU A 140 -24.06 4.10 4.92
N LEU A 141 -23.47 3.62 3.83
CA LEU A 141 -24.19 2.96 2.73
C LEU A 141 -24.87 1.67 3.17
N GLU A 142 -24.17 0.80 3.91
CA GLU A 142 -24.72 -0.45 4.47
C GLU A 142 -25.91 -0.18 5.40
N MET A 143 -25.90 0.94 6.13
CA MET A 143 -26.99 1.35 7.01
C MET A 143 -28.15 2.05 6.27
N GLY A 144 -28.06 2.24 4.94
CA GLY A 144 -29.04 2.98 4.16
C GLY A 144 -29.13 4.46 4.53
N LYS A 145 -28.06 5.04 5.08
CA LYS A 145 -28.00 6.45 5.48
C LYS A 145 -27.44 7.30 4.34
N CYS A 146 -27.84 8.57 4.30
CA CYS A 146 -27.18 9.57 3.46
C CYS A 146 -25.73 9.81 3.91
N ILE A 147 -24.90 10.31 3.00
CA ILE A 147 -23.49 10.57 3.29
C ILE A 147 -23.34 11.94 3.95
N ASP A 148 -22.73 11.93 5.14
CA ASP A 148 -22.43 13.13 5.91
C ASP A 148 -21.34 13.95 5.21
N LYS A 149 -21.42 15.28 5.33
CA LYS A 149 -20.39 16.20 4.84
C LYS A 149 -18.99 15.97 5.42
N ASN A 150 -18.89 15.27 6.54
CA ASN A 150 -17.62 14.99 7.20
C ASN A 150 -16.87 13.79 6.58
N VAL A 151 -17.48 13.06 5.63
CA VAL A 151 -16.82 11.98 4.90
C VAL A 151 -16.08 12.57 3.70
N ASP A 152 -14.76 12.46 3.72
CA ASP A 152 -13.87 13.11 2.74
C ASP A 152 -13.55 12.21 1.53
N TYR A 153 -13.99 10.95 1.56
CA TYR A 153 -13.74 10.00 0.47
C TYR A 153 -14.52 10.40 -0.79
N PRO A 154 -13.89 10.51 -1.97
CA PRO A 154 -14.60 10.84 -3.20
C PRO A 154 -15.71 9.85 -3.55
N HIS A 155 -16.93 10.35 -3.84
CA HIS A 155 -18.10 9.51 -4.10
C HIS A 155 -19.21 10.21 -4.89
N GLU A 156 -20.11 9.43 -5.49
CA GLU A 156 -21.30 9.91 -6.23
C GLU A 156 -22.63 9.75 -5.46
N PHE A 157 -22.57 9.19 -4.26
CA PHE A 157 -23.76 8.93 -3.45
C PHE A 157 -24.42 10.21 -2.91
N GLN A 158 -25.71 10.09 -2.58
CA GLN A 158 -26.53 11.20 -2.09
C GLN A 158 -26.02 11.74 -0.74
N LEU A 159 -25.79 13.05 -0.72
CA LEU A 159 -25.41 13.80 0.49
C LEU A 159 -26.63 14.04 1.39
N CYS A 160 -26.39 14.10 2.70
CA CYS A 160 -27.40 14.46 3.67
C CYS A 160 -27.89 15.91 3.49
N THR A 161 -29.16 16.15 3.81
CA THR A 161 -29.70 17.52 3.91
C THR A 161 -29.00 18.29 5.04
N LYS A 162 -28.94 19.63 4.91
CA LYS A 162 -28.28 20.51 5.88
C LYS A 162 -28.73 20.18 7.31
N ASN A 163 -27.75 20.06 8.22
CA ASN A 163 -27.87 19.74 9.66
C ASN A 163 -28.14 18.28 10.05
N GLN A 164 -28.31 17.36 9.10
CA GLN A 164 -28.40 15.94 9.43
C GLN A 164 -27.00 15.33 9.57
N ARG A 165 -26.67 14.87 10.78
CA ARG A 165 -25.42 14.14 11.05
C ARG A 165 -25.69 12.65 11.10
N THR A 166 -25.11 11.90 10.17
CA THR A 166 -25.26 10.43 10.11
C THR A 166 -24.03 9.72 10.65
N LEU A 167 -22.87 10.37 10.61
CA LEU A 167 -21.62 9.86 11.13
C LEU A 167 -21.59 10.00 12.66
N THR A 168 -21.45 8.88 13.36
CA THR A 168 -21.32 8.82 14.82
C THR A 168 -19.88 8.56 15.24
N SER A 169 -19.53 8.93 16.47
CA SER A 169 -18.20 8.66 17.05
C SER A 169 -17.84 7.17 17.04
N ASP A 170 -18.84 6.30 17.22
CA ASP A 170 -18.64 4.85 17.22
C ASP A 170 -18.26 4.32 15.83
N ILE A 171 -18.87 4.86 14.77
CA ILE A 171 -18.51 4.52 13.38
C ILE A 171 -17.06 4.94 13.12
N VAL A 172 -16.70 6.17 13.48
CA VAL A 172 -15.34 6.67 13.31
C VAL A 172 -14.34 5.79 14.06
N LYS A 173 -14.59 5.51 15.34
CA LYS A 173 -13.71 4.66 16.17
C LYS A 173 -13.56 3.26 15.61
N ASN A 174 -14.67 2.63 15.21
CA ASN A 174 -14.65 1.28 14.64
C ASN A 174 -13.87 1.23 13.31
N CYS A 175 -14.01 2.24 12.46
CA CYS A 175 -13.26 2.32 11.21
C CYS A 175 -11.77 2.57 11.44
N THR A 176 -11.40 3.43 12.40
CA THR A 176 -10.00 3.64 12.79
C THR A 176 -9.37 2.35 13.32
N LEU A 177 -10.08 1.55 14.13
CA LEU A 177 -9.56 0.29 14.64
C LEU A 177 -9.47 -0.82 13.59
N LYS A 178 -10.32 -0.79 12.56
CA LYS A 178 -10.33 -1.78 11.48
C LYS A 178 -9.19 -1.57 10.49
N CYS A 179 -8.83 -0.32 10.23
CA CYS A 179 -7.77 0.04 9.29
C CYS A 179 -6.40 -0.09 9.95
N ARG A 180 -5.41 -0.53 9.16
CA ARG A 180 -4.01 -0.61 9.59
C ARG A 180 -3.15 0.37 8.79
N ASP A 181 -1.95 0.62 9.28
CA ASP A 181 -0.97 1.39 8.52
C ASP A 181 -0.58 0.66 7.22
N ALA A 182 -0.31 1.45 6.18
CA ALA A 182 0.09 0.93 4.89
C ALA A 182 1.53 0.41 4.95
N CYS A 183 1.78 -0.75 4.34
CA CYS A 183 3.16 -1.26 4.21
C CYS A 183 4.00 -0.36 3.31
N TYR A 184 3.39 0.21 2.29
CA TYR A 184 4.03 1.13 1.35
C TYR A 184 3.19 2.40 1.29
N GLU A 185 3.81 3.54 1.60
CA GLU A 185 3.14 4.84 1.54
C GLU A 185 4.01 5.88 0.85
N HIS A 186 3.41 6.59 -0.11
CA HIS A 186 4.03 7.69 -0.85
C HIS A 186 3.52 9.03 -0.32
N PHE A 187 4.45 9.89 0.05
CA PHE A 187 4.17 11.26 0.47
C PHE A 187 4.77 12.24 -0.55
N TYR A 188 3.95 13.15 -1.05
CA TYR A 188 4.39 14.25 -1.90
C TYR A 188 4.47 15.51 -1.07
N ASP A 189 5.68 16.06 -0.92
CA ASP A 189 5.89 17.36 -0.33
C ASP A 189 6.07 18.39 -1.45
N VAL A 190 5.13 19.35 -1.49
CA VAL A 190 5.03 20.32 -2.58
C VAL A 190 5.12 21.73 -2.02
N ARG A 191 6.17 22.44 -2.44
CA ARG A 191 6.35 23.86 -2.14
C ARG A 191 5.77 24.70 -3.26
N TYR A 192 4.76 25.50 -2.95
CA TYR A 192 4.16 26.45 -3.90
C TYR A 192 4.77 27.83 -3.75
N GLU A 193 5.19 28.42 -4.86
CA GLU A 193 5.71 29.79 -4.94
C GLU A 193 4.84 30.59 -5.91
N LYS A 194 4.30 31.72 -5.44
CA LYS A 194 3.56 32.68 -6.26
C LYS A 194 4.57 33.60 -6.96
N ILE A 195 4.63 33.53 -8.29
CA ILE A 195 5.64 34.22 -9.09
C ILE A 195 5.19 35.64 -9.43
N GLY A 196 3.93 35.81 -9.84
CA GLY A 196 3.40 37.12 -10.21
C GLY A 196 2.11 37.07 -11.01
N ILE A 197 1.71 38.23 -11.53
CA ILE A 197 0.45 38.43 -12.28
C ILE A 197 0.64 38.06 -13.75
N LEU A 198 -0.34 37.41 -14.33
CA LEU A 198 -0.39 37.02 -15.73
C LEU A 198 -0.88 38.18 -16.64
N ASP A 199 -0.18 39.32 -16.66
CA ASP A 199 -0.69 40.56 -17.28
C ASP A 199 -0.54 40.63 -18.82
N ARG A 200 0.07 39.63 -19.46
CA ARG A 200 0.49 39.73 -20.88
C ARG A 200 -0.62 39.65 -21.93
N PHE A 201 -1.85 39.29 -21.56
CA PHE A 201 -2.92 38.98 -22.54
C PHE A 201 -4.19 39.82 -22.40
N CYS A 202 -4.26 40.74 -21.43
CA CYS A 202 -5.48 41.49 -21.14
C CYS A 202 -5.27 42.98 -21.40
N ASN A 203 -6.20 43.62 -22.11
CA ASN A 203 -6.26 45.07 -22.15
C ASN A 203 -6.57 45.57 -20.73
N GLY A 204 -5.78 46.52 -20.23
CA GLY A 204 -5.62 46.83 -18.80
C GLY A 204 -6.85 47.25 -18.00
N THR A 205 -8.03 47.35 -18.63
CA THR A 205 -9.30 47.67 -17.98
C THR A 205 -10.16 46.45 -17.62
N ASP A 206 -9.87 45.25 -18.16
CA ASP A 206 -10.68 44.06 -17.90
C ASP A 206 -10.13 43.21 -16.73
N GLU A 207 -10.73 43.39 -15.56
CA GLU A 207 -10.41 42.64 -14.33
C GLU A 207 -10.77 41.14 -14.46
N TRP A 208 -11.78 40.79 -15.26
CA TRP A 208 -12.21 39.40 -15.49
C TRP A 208 -11.19 38.66 -16.34
N CYS A 209 -10.73 39.29 -17.42
CA CYS A 209 -9.63 38.75 -18.22
C CYS A 209 -8.40 38.49 -17.33
N ARG A 210 -8.06 39.44 -16.45
CA ARG A 210 -6.92 39.31 -15.54
C ARG A 210 -7.04 38.09 -14.62
N ARG A 211 -8.24 37.75 -14.15
CA ARG A 211 -8.47 36.60 -13.25
C ARG A 211 -8.80 35.28 -13.95
N SER A 212 -8.95 35.30 -15.28
CA SER A 212 -9.43 34.16 -16.08
C SER A 212 -8.46 32.99 -16.19
N ARG A 213 -7.17 33.22 -15.95
CA ARG A 213 -6.14 32.21 -16.21
C ARG A 213 -5.22 32.04 -15.02
N ILE A 214 -4.87 30.79 -14.75
CA ILE A 214 -3.81 30.42 -13.81
C ILE A 214 -2.76 29.66 -14.62
N ARG A 215 -1.49 30.06 -14.49
CA ARG A 215 -0.37 29.30 -15.04
C ARG A 215 0.34 28.59 -13.90
N LEU A 216 0.23 27.26 -13.87
CA LEU A 216 0.89 26.42 -12.89
C LEU A 216 2.02 25.65 -13.57
N THR A 217 3.24 25.86 -13.09
CA THR A 217 4.43 25.13 -13.52
C THR A 217 4.84 24.17 -12.42
N ILE A 218 4.60 22.87 -12.60
CA ILE A 218 5.05 21.83 -11.68
C ILE A 218 6.48 21.47 -12.05
N VAL A 219 7.39 21.66 -11.11
CA VAL A 219 8.83 21.47 -11.30
C VAL A 219 9.28 20.30 -10.45
N LEU A 220 9.75 19.25 -11.10
CA LEU A 220 10.50 18.18 -10.47
C LEU A 220 11.96 18.42 -10.83
N ASN A 221 12.70 19.09 -9.94
CA ASN A 221 14.11 19.41 -10.18
C ASN A 221 14.98 18.48 -9.34
N ASN A 222 15.79 17.63 -9.99
CA ASN A 222 16.59 16.60 -9.33
C ASN A 222 15.75 15.82 -8.33
N PHE A 223 14.67 15.20 -8.81
CA PHE A 223 13.66 14.54 -7.98
C PHE A 223 14.32 13.69 -6.89
N ARG A 224 14.22 14.18 -5.65
CA ARG A 224 14.80 13.51 -4.48
C ARG A 224 13.75 12.57 -3.93
N LEU A 225 14.08 11.29 -3.94
CA LEU A 225 13.32 10.25 -3.29
C LEU A 225 13.99 9.91 -1.95
N THR A 226 13.39 10.35 -0.86
CA THR A 226 13.82 9.92 0.48
C THR A 226 13.06 8.65 0.85
N ARG A 227 13.77 7.55 1.10
CA ARG A 227 13.17 6.27 1.52
C ARG A 227 13.42 6.01 3.00
N PHE A 228 12.34 5.80 3.76
CA PHE A 228 12.38 5.36 5.14
C PHE A 228 11.98 3.88 5.18
N VAL A 229 12.98 3.01 5.19
CA VAL A 229 12.79 1.55 5.17
C VAL A 229 12.97 1.00 6.57
N TYR A 230 11.93 0.37 7.11
CA TYR A 230 12.01 -0.33 8.40
C TYR A 230 12.72 -1.67 8.19
N GLN A 231 13.79 -1.88 8.95
CA GLN A 231 14.58 -3.11 8.90
C GLN A 231 14.36 -3.94 10.17
N PRO A 232 14.31 -5.27 10.05
CA PRO A 232 14.25 -6.12 11.24
C PRO A 232 15.53 -5.93 12.06
N LYS A 233 15.37 -5.85 13.39
CA LYS A 233 16.52 -5.68 14.30
C LYS A 233 17.48 -6.87 14.28
N PHE A 234 16.96 -8.07 14.02
CA PHE A 234 17.74 -9.29 13.92
C PHE A 234 17.33 -10.05 12.65
N ALA A 235 18.31 -10.44 11.85
CA ALA A 235 18.12 -11.41 10.80
C ALA A 235 18.14 -12.84 11.39
N SER A 236 17.49 -13.79 10.71
CA SER A 236 17.47 -15.19 11.13
C SER A 236 18.89 -15.76 11.29
N VAL A 237 19.81 -15.39 10.39
CA VAL A 237 21.22 -15.80 10.42
C VAL A 237 21.97 -15.26 11.64
N GLU A 238 21.63 -14.05 12.08
CA GLU A 238 22.23 -13.44 13.27
C GLU A 238 21.72 -14.13 14.53
N LEU A 239 20.43 -14.48 14.58
CA LEU A 239 19.85 -15.24 15.68
C LEU A 239 20.54 -16.61 15.84
N PHE A 240 20.73 -17.35 14.75
CA PHE A 240 21.45 -18.63 14.78
C PHE A 240 22.91 -18.45 15.20
N SER A 241 23.56 -17.37 14.78
CA SER A 241 24.93 -17.03 15.18
C SER A 241 25.01 -16.70 16.68
N TYR A 242 24.04 -15.96 17.22
CA TYR A 242 23.97 -15.67 18.66
C TYR A 242 23.74 -16.94 19.47
N ILE A 243 22.77 -17.77 19.09
CA ILE A 243 22.48 -19.03 19.78
C ILE A 243 23.69 -19.96 19.73
N GLY A 244 24.28 -20.15 18.54
CA GLY A 244 25.47 -20.98 18.35
C GLY A 244 26.67 -20.45 19.12
N GLY A 245 26.86 -19.13 19.15
CA GLY A 245 27.91 -18.47 19.93
C GLY A 245 27.74 -18.67 21.43
N TYR A 246 26.54 -18.51 21.97
CA TYR A 246 26.26 -18.76 23.38
C TYR A 246 26.41 -20.24 23.73
N MET A 247 25.85 -21.16 22.94
CA MET A 247 25.98 -22.60 23.21
C MET A 247 27.44 -23.07 23.11
N GLY A 248 28.19 -22.58 22.13
CA GLY A 248 29.61 -22.89 21.96
C GLY A 248 30.48 -22.32 23.08
N MET A 249 30.21 -21.09 23.54
CA MET A 249 30.99 -20.45 24.60
C MET A 249 30.71 -21.05 25.98
N TRP A 250 29.43 -21.28 26.32
CA TRP A 250 29.04 -21.72 27.67
C TRP A 250 29.12 -23.24 27.84
N LEU A 251 28.79 -24.02 26.80
CA LEU A 251 28.70 -25.47 26.89
C LEU A 251 29.77 -26.19 26.07
N GLY A 252 30.54 -25.49 25.23
CA GLY A 252 31.46 -26.13 24.28
C GLY A 252 30.75 -26.95 23.21
N LEU A 253 29.42 -26.79 23.07
CA LEU A 253 28.62 -27.58 22.15
C LEU A 253 28.69 -27.00 20.75
N SER A 254 28.94 -27.89 19.79
CA SER A 254 28.81 -27.61 18.37
C SER A 254 27.57 -28.31 17.80
N LEU A 255 27.12 -27.88 16.62
CA LEU A 255 26.03 -28.55 15.91
C LEU A 255 26.36 -30.05 15.67
N VAL A 256 27.62 -30.37 15.41
CA VAL A 256 28.10 -31.76 15.23
C VAL A 256 27.91 -32.56 16.51
N SER A 257 28.28 -32.01 17.66
CA SER A 257 28.08 -32.70 18.95
C SER A 257 26.61 -32.92 19.31
N LEU A 258 25.69 -32.07 18.83
CA LEU A 258 24.25 -32.28 18.99
C LEU A 258 23.75 -33.44 18.13
N PHE A 259 24.24 -33.57 16.89
CA PHE A 259 23.90 -34.70 16.03
C PHE A 259 24.43 -36.03 16.56
N ASP A 260 25.67 -36.08 17.07
CA ASP A 260 26.24 -37.29 17.68
C ASP A 260 25.44 -37.73 18.92
N LEU A 261 25.01 -36.78 19.75
CA LEU A 261 24.17 -37.03 20.92
C LEU A 261 22.79 -37.53 20.51
N PHE A 262 22.19 -36.94 19.47
CA PHE A 262 20.91 -37.38 18.93
C PHE A 262 20.99 -38.80 18.35
N GLU A 263 22.04 -39.12 17.59
CA GLU A 263 22.28 -40.46 17.05
C GLU A 263 22.41 -41.49 18.18
N THR A 264 23.17 -41.17 19.22
CA THR A 264 23.33 -42.05 20.39
C THR A 264 22.00 -42.29 21.12
N ILE A 265 21.17 -41.26 21.29
CA ILE A 265 19.82 -41.39 21.88
C ILE A 265 18.92 -42.25 20.98
N CYS A 266 18.92 -42.02 19.67
CA CYS A 266 18.17 -42.83 18.71
C CYS A 266 18.59 -44.31 18.79
N TYR A 267 19.90 -44.60 18.80
CA TYR A 267 20.37 -45.96 18.99
C TYR A 267 19.85 -46.56 20.30
N LEU A 268 19.99 -45.86 21.43
CA LEU A 268 19.50 -46.35 22.72
C LEU A 268 17.98 -46.63 22.74
N LEU A 269 17.17 -45.79 22.09
CA LEU A 269 15.71 -45.97 22.04
C LEU A 269 15.26 -47.06 21.07
N PHE A 270 15.94 -47.22 19.93
CA PHE A 270 15.58 -48.24 18.91
C PHE A 270 16.22 -49.62 19.16
N TYR A 271 17.32 -49.69 19.93
CA TYR A 271 17.98 -50.95 20.31
C TYR A 271 17.06 -51.97 21.02
N PRO A 272 16.22 -51.59 22.02
CA PRO A 272 15.31 -52.54 22.67
C PRO A 272 14.15 -53.01 21.75
N ILE A 273 13.71 -52.18 20.81
CA ILE A 273 12.59 -52.49 19.90
C ILE A 273 13.02 -53.53 18.84
N GLY A 274 14.26 -53.47 18.38
CA GLY A 274 14.85 -54.49 17.50
C GLY A 274 15.00 -55.87 18.16
N ARG A 275 15.33 -55.91 19.46
CA ARG A 275 15.46 -57.18 20.21
C ARG A 275 14.14 -57.85 20.54
N MET A 276 13.04 -57.10 20.72
CA MET A 276 11.72 -57.69 20.95
C MET A 276 11.16 -58.43 19.73
N LYS A 277 11.49 -58.00 18.50
CA LYS A 277 11.09 -58.72 17.27
C LYS A 277 11.86 -60.03 17.04
N VAL A 278 13.08 -60.16 17.57
CA VAL A 278 13.92 -61.36 17.39
C VAL A 278 13.57 -62.49 18.37
N LYS A 279 12.91 -62.20 19.50
CA LYS A 279 12.54 -63.22 20.49
C LYS A 279 11.29 -64.05 20.13
N THR A 280 10.49 -63.65 19.15
CA THR A 280 9.27 -64.40 18.76
C THR A 280 9.51 -65.46 17.67
N SER A 281 10.73 -65.60 17.15
CA SER A 281 11.06 -66.52 16.04
C SER A 281 12.03 -67.66 16.41
N LYS A 282 12.04 -68.11 17.68
CA LYS A 282 12.73 -69.34 18.10
C LYS A 282 11.78 -70.21 18.91
N ASN A 283 10.83 -70.85 18.25
CA ASN A 283 10.14 -72.06 18.73
C ASN A 283 9.42 -72.74 17.56
N SER A 284 10.17 -73.48 16.73
CA SER A 284 9.66 -74.64 16.01
C SER A 284 10.83 -75.49 15.50
N VAL A 285 11.36 -76.33 16.38
CA VAL A 285 12.12 -77.51 15.97
C VAL A 285 11.10 -78.62 15.73
N LYS A 286 11.04 -79.17 14.51
CA LYS A 286 10.48 -80.50 14.24
C LYS A 286 11.63 -81.42 13.80
N PRO A 287 11.65 -82.69 14.25
CA PRO A 287 12.74 -83.60 13.97
C PRO A 287 12.62 -84.21 12.56
N ALA A 288 13.77 -84.66 12.06
CA ALA A 288 13.98 -85.32 10.78
C ALA A 288 13.28 -86.69 10.68
N PRO A 289 13.17 -87.23 9.45
CA PRO A 289 13.38 -88.65 9.23
C PRO A 289 14.54 -88.91 8.25
N VAL A 290 14.96 -90.16 8.29
CA VAL A 290 16.25 -90.71 7.88
C VAL A 290 16.08 -91.64 6.66
N LEU A 291 17.12 -91.63 5.80
CA LEU A 291 17.59 -92.63 4.81
C LEU A 291 16.69 -93.06 3.63
N GLN A 292 17.24 -92.94 2.42
CA GLN A 292 17.80 -94.11 1.71
C GLN A 292 18.72 -93.74 0.54
N GLU A 293 19.72 -94.60 0.32
CA GLU A 293 20.73 -94.60 -0.75
C GLU A 293 20.10 -94.79 -2.14
N ASN A 294 20.72 -94.22 -3.20
CA ASN A 294 21.44 -95.00 -4.21
C ASN A 294 21.91 -94.16 -5.42
N TYR A 295 23.14 -94.48 -5.82
CA TYR A 295 23.87 -94.32 -7.09
C TYR A 295 23.12 -93.79 -8.34
N THR A 296 23.74 -92.89 -9.12
CA THR A 296 24.52 -93.24 -10.33
C THR A 296 24.99 -91.99 -11.11
N LEU A 297 26.09 -92.20 -11.84
CA LEU A 297 26.78 -91.35 -12.82
C LEU A 297 25.87 -90.62 -13.83
N GLY A 298 26.35 -89.50 -14.38
CA GLY A 298 25.90 -89.04 -15.68
C GLY A 298 26.36 -87.63 -16.07
N THR A 299 27.46 -87.57 -16.81
CA THR A 299 28.07 -86.42 -17.47
C THR A 299 27.27 -85.97 -18.72
N ILE A 300 27.59 -84.78 -19.25
CA ILE A 300 27.37 -84.25 -20.63
C ILE A 300 25.99 -83.58 -20.82
N TYR A 301 25.84 -82.32 -21.28
CA TYR A 301 26.63 -81.43 -22.15
C TYR A 301 26.98 -80.09 -21.50
#